data_AF-A0A956RQR6-F1
#
_entry.id   AF-A0A956RQR6-F1
#
_cell.length_a   1.000
_cell.length_b   1.000
_cell.length_c   1.000
_cell.angle_alpha   90.00
_cell.angle_beta   90.00
_cell.angle_gamma   90.00
#
_symmetry.space_group_name_H-M   'P 1'
#
loop_
_entity.id
_entity.type
_entity.pdbx_description
1 polymer ?
#
loop_
_entity_poly.entity_id
_entity_poly.type
_entity_poly.pdbx_seq_one_letter_code
_entity_poly.pdbx_strand_id
1 'polypeptide(L)'
;MAVGIDYALLIVKRFREEREGGLSVDDAIIRAGGTASRAVLFSGMAVIVALFGMVIVPNSIFRSLGFGAILVVAAAVVAALTLLPAVLRLLGDRVNSVRIRIPGRKPKATGGAGGFWDRTVRGVMARPWVSVIATVGLLGAAALPYATVELGWSGVSTLPAETEAHRAFEILDREFSAGLASPARIVIDAPDADGRPVVVPGDVHRTGRGHDRDVARCPRRLGTGLSERAD
;
A
#
# COMPACT_ATOMS: atom_id res chain seq x y z
N MET A 1 -9.62 -10.37 -0.08
CA MET A 1 -11.04 -10.59 0.27
C MET A 1 -11.93 -9.43 -0.19
N ALA A 2 -11.73 -8.19 0.30
CA ALA A 2 -12.61 -7.05 -0.03
C ALA A 2 -12.84 -6.83 -1.54
N VAL A 3 -11.76 -6.76 -2.32
CA VAL A 3 -11.81 -6.52 -3.77
C VAL A 3 -12.68 -7.53 -4.52
N GLY A 4 -12.60 -8.82 -4.16
CA GLY A 4 -13.42 -9.86 -4.78
C GLY A 4 -14.91 -9.71 -4.46
N ILE A 5 -15.25 -9.25 -3.26
CA ILE A 5 -16.63 -8.97 -2.85
C ILE A 5 -17.18 -7.80 -3.66
N ASP A 6 -16.43 -6.71 -3.78
CA ASP A 6 -16.88 -5.51 -4.51
C ASP A 6 -17.14 -5.81 -5.99
N TYR A 7 -16.26 -6.59 -6.62
CA TYR A 7 -16.44 -7.04 -8.00
C TYR A 7 -17.66 -7.94 -8.16
N ALA A 8 -17.88 -8.87 -7.22
CA ALA A 8 -19.05 -9.71 -7.25
C ALA A 8 -20.34 -8.90 -7.08
N LEU A 9 -20.36 -7.94 -6.15
CA LEU A 9 -21.51 -7.08 -5.92
C LEU A 9 -21.84 -6.22 -7.13
N LEU A 10 -20.84 -5.67 -7.84
CA LEU A 10 -21.07 -4.90 -9.06
C LEU A 10 -21.74 -5.74 -10.16
N ILE A 11 -21.23 -6.95 -10.40
CA ILE A 11 -21.75 -7.85 -11.43
C ILE A 11 -23.16 -8.35 -11.04
N VAL A 12 -23.35 -8.78 -9.79
CA VAL A 12 -24.65 -9.26 -9.30
C VAL A 12 -25.68 -8.13 -9.32
N LYS A 13 -25.31 -6.91 -8.91
CA LYS A 13 -26.20 -5.76 -8.96
C LYS A 13 -26.63 -5.49 -10.40
N ARG A 14 -25.70 -5.50 -11.35
CA ARG A 14 -26.03 -5.26 -12.75
C ARG A 14 -26.90 -6.36 -13.34
N PHE A 15 -26.59 -7.63 -13.05
CA PHE A 15 -27.42 -8.76 -13.45
C PHE A 15 -28.85 -8.61 -12.91
N ARG A 16 -29.01 -8.20 -11.65
CA ARG A 16 -30.32 -7.97 -11.03
C ARG A 16 -31.07 -6.80 -11.69
N GLU A 17 -30.40 -5.70 -12.02
CA GLU A 17 -30.99 -4.58 -12.76
C GLU A 17 -31.53 -5.05 -14.13
N GLU A 18 -30.77 -5.85 -14.87
CA GLU A 18 -31.19 -6.39 -16.17
C GLU A 18 -32.34 -7.42 -16.05
N ARG A 19 -32.33 -8.26 -14.98
CA ARG A 19 -33.44 -9.17 -14.66
C ARG A 19 -34.71 -8.42 -14.27
N GLU A 20 -34.61 -7.34 -13.50
CA GLU A 20 -35.74 -6.46 -13.16
C GLU A 20 -36.28 -5.73 -14.40
N GLY A 21 -35.43 -5.51 -15.41
CA GLY A 21 -35.81 -5.02 -16.74
C GLY A 21 -36.50 -6.06 -17.63
N GLY A 22 -36.68 -7.30 -17.17
CA GLY A 22 -37.43 -8.35 -17.88
C GLY A 22 -36.63 -9.25 -18.82
N LEU A 23 -35.30 -9.12 -18.88
CA LEU A 23 -34.45 -9.96 -19.74
C LEU A 23 -34.37 -11.40 -19.23
N SER A 24 -34.21 -12.37 -20.14
CA SER A 24 -33.90 -13.77 -19.81
C SER A 24 -32.57 -13.91 -19.04
N VAL A 25 -32.32 -15.04 -18.37
CA VAL A 25 -31.10 -15.22 -17.57
C VAL A 25 -29.85 -15.09 -18.44
N ASP A 26 -29.85 -15.71 -19.62
CA ASP A 26 -28.71 -15.69 -20.54
C ASP A 26 -28.50 -14.29 -21.14
N ASP A 27 -29.58 -13.60 -21.55
CA ASP A 27 -29.49 -12.23 -22.07
C ASP A 27 -29.02 -11.25 -21.00
N ALA A 28 -29.49 -11.41 -19.76
CA ALA A 28 -29.07 -10.59 -18.63
C ALA A 28 -27.58 -10.77 -18.32
N ILE A 29 -27.05 -12.00 -18.40
CA ILE A 29 -25.61 -12.26 -18.23
C ILE A 29 -24.80 -11.60 -19.34
N ILE A 30 -25.21 -11.75 -20.60
CA ILE A 30 -24.50 -11.14 -21.75
C ILE A 30 -24.46 -9.62 -21.61
N ARG A 31 -25.59 -9.00 -21.29
CA ARG A 31 -25.72 -7.53 -21.20
C ARG A 31 -25.03 -6.95 -19.98
N ALA A 32 -25.14 -7.62 -18.82
CA ALA A 32 -24.37 -7.26 -17.63
C ALA A 32 -22.87 -7.46 -17.86
N GLY A 33 -22.48 -8.50 -18.59
CA GLY A 33 -21.11 -8.76 -19.02
C GLY A 33 -20.52 -7.59 -19.82
N GLY A 34 -21.25 -7.07 -20.80
CA GLY A 34 -20.76 -5.97 -21.64
C GLY A 34 -20.40 -4.68 -20.88
N THR A 35 -20.97 -4.46 -19.69
CA THR A 35 -20.78 -3.24 -18.89
C THR A 35 -19.99 -3.50 -17.61
N ALA A 36 -20.55 -4.30 -16.70
CA ALA A 36 -19.97 -4.52 -15.37
C ALA A 36 -18.65 -5.28 -15.43
N SER A 37 -18.54 -6.30 -16.29
CA SER A 37 -17.29 -7.07 -16.41
C SER A 37 -16.15 -6.21 -16.96
N ARG A 38 -16.47 -5.32 -17.91
CA ARG A 38 -15.50 -4.37 -18.46
C ARG A 38 -15.03 -3.35 -17.42
N ALA A 39 -15.94 -2.88 -16.57
CA ALA A 39 -15.61 -2.00 -15.45
C ALA A 39 -14.71 -2.70 -14.40
N VAL A 40 -15.03 -3.95 -14.05
CA VAL A 40 -14.23 -4.76 -13.12
C VAL A 40 -12.82 -5.02 -13.67
N LEU A 41 -12.69 -5.37 -14.95
CA LEU A 41 -11.39 -5.54 -15.60
C LEU A 41 -10.53 -4.29 -15.52
N PHE A 42 -11.11 -3.12 -15.86
CA PHE A 42 -10.39 -1.86 -15.84
C PHE A 42 -9.95 -1.48 -14.41
N SER A 43 -10.85 -1.64 -13.43
CA SER A 43 -10.54 -1.39 -12.03
C SER A 43 -9.45 -2.34 -11.51
N GLY A 44 -9.55 -3.64 -11.79
CA GLY A 44 -8.55 -4.62 -11.36
C GLY A 44 -7.18 -4.38 -11.97
N MET A 45 -7.13 -3.99 -13.25
CA MET A 45 -5.88 -3.63 -13.92
C MET A 45 -5.23 -2.40 -13.28
N ALA A 46 -6.00 -1.36 -12.96
CA ALA A 46 -5.47 -0.19 -12.26
C ALA A 46 -4.86 -0.55 -10.90
N VAL A 47 -5.50 -1.45 -10.14
CA VAL A 47 -4.97 -1.94 -8.86
C VAL A 47 -3.66 -2.72 -9.06
N ILE A 48 -3.61 -3.63 -10.05
CA ILE A 48 -2.39 -4.38 -10.38
C ILE A 48 -1.24 -3.43 -10.74
N VAL A 49 -1.50 -2.41 -11.56
CA VAL A 49 -0.51 -1.37 -11.92
C VAL A 49 -0.03 -0.61 -10.68
N ALA A 50 -0.92 -0.23 -9.77
CA ALA A 50 -0.55 0.42 -8.53
C ALA A 50 0.35 -0.47 -7.65
N LEU A 51 0.05 -1.78 -7.57
CA LEU A 51 0.83 -2.75 -6.80
C LEU A 51 2.22 -3.02 -7.39
N PHE A 52 2.41 -2.85 -8.71
CA PHE A 52 3.75 -2.90 -9.30
C PHE A 52 4.70 -1.85 -8.70
N GLY A 53 4.18 -0.70 -8.24
CA GLY A 53 4.97 0.31 -7.53
C GLY A 53 5.64 -0.25 -6.27
N MET A 54 5.00 -1.20 -5.58
CA MET A 54 5.54 -1.86 -4.39
C MET A 54 6.69 -2.81 -4.72
N VAL A 55 6.65 -3.46 -5.90
CA VAL A 55 7.67 -4.42 -6.36
C VAL A 55 9.00 -3.72 -6.70
N ILE A 56 8.95 -2.44 -7.08
CA ILE A 56 10.13 -1.65 -7.42
C ILE A 56 11.04 -1.44 -6.21
N VAL A 57 10.48 -1.40 -4.99
CA VAL A 57 11.25 -1.21 -3.75
C VAL A 57 12.29 -2.33 -3.59
N PRO A 58 13.58 -2.01 -3.37
CA PRO A 58 14.67 -3.00 -3.26
C PRO A 58 14.69 -3.66 -1.88
N ASN A 59 13.54 -4.18 -1.43
CA ASN A 59 13.40 -4.90 -0.17
C ASN A 59 12.54 -6.15 -0.42
N SER A 60 13.01 -7.30 0.03
CA SER A 60 12.38 -8.61 -0.20
C SER A 60 10.96 -8.71 0.39
N ILE A 61 10.71 -8.05 1.52
CA ILE A 61 9.39 -8.04 2.20
C ILE A 61 8.36 -7.33 1.33
N PHE A 62 8.71 -6.16 0.80
CA PHE A 62 7.80 -5.40 -0.05
C PHE A 62 7.53 -6.12 -1.37
N ARG A 63 8.54 -6.78 -1.93
CA ARG A 63 8.38 -7.59 -3.15
C ARG A 63 7.46 -8.79 -2.93
N SER A 64 7.63 -9.56 -1.86
CA SER A 64 6.79 -10.72 -1.58
C SER A 64 5.33 -10.32 -1.35
N LEU A 65 5.09 -9.25 -0.58
CA LEU A 65 3.76 -8.66 -0.40
C LEU A 65 3.15 -8.17 -1.72
N GLY A 66 3.94 -7.49 -2.54
CA GLY A 66 3.52 -7.00 -3.85
C GLY A 66 3.07 -8.13 -4.78
N PHE A 67 3.90 -9.16 -4.95
CA PHE A 67 3.54 -10.33 -5.76
C PHE A 67 2.33 -11.08 -5.21
N GLY A 68 2.25 -11.26 -3.88
CA GLY A 68 1.09 -11.88 -3.24
C GLY A 68 -0.21 -11.10 -3.50
N ALA A 69 -0.18 -9.78 -3.35
CA ALA A 69 -1.33 -8.92 -3.62
C ALA A 69 -1.74 -8.95 -5.10
N ILE A 70 -0.77 -8.87 -6.02
CA ILE A 70 -1.03 -8.93 -7.47
C ILE A 70 -1.71 -10.26 -7.83
N LEU A 71 -1.21 -11.39 -7.32
CA LEU A 71 -1.77 -12.71 -7.59
C LEU A 71 -3.22 -12.80 -7.10
N VAL A 72 -3.50 -12.31 -5.87
CA VAL A 72 -4.84 -12.32 -5.30
C VAL A 72 -5.80 -11.47 -6.10
N VAL A 73 -5.40 -10.27 -6.52
CA VAL A 73 -6.24 -9.38 -7.33
C VAL A 73 -6.51 -9.98 -8.71
N ALA A 74 -5.47 -10.51 -9.38
CA ALA A 74 -5.61 -11.18 -10.66
C ALA A 74 -6.56 -12.38 -10.57
N ALA A 75 -6.40 -13.24 -9.57
CA ALA A 75 -7.28 -14.37 -9.32
C ALA A 75 -8.72 -13.93 -9.03
N ALA A 76 -8.91 -12.86 -8.24
CA ALA A 76 -10.23 -12.31 -7.96
C ALA A 76 -10.93 -11.76 -9.21
N VAL A 77 -10.20 -11.08 -10.10
CA VAL A 77 -10.73 -10.59 -11.38
C VAL A 77 -11.12 -11.77 -12.27
N VAL A 78 -10.23 -12.76 -12.43
CA VAL A 78 -10.53 -13.97 -13.23
C VAL A 78 -11.77 -14.69 -12.68
N ALA A 79 -11.86 -14.89 -11.36
CA ALA A 79 -13.01 -15.52 -10.72
C ALA A 79 -14.30 -14.69 -10.91
N ALA A 80 -14.23 -13.36 -10.77
CA ALA A 80 -15.38 -12.48 -10.97
C ALA A 80 -15.91 -12.52 -12.42
N LEU A 81 -15.04 -12.77 -13.41
CA LEU A 81 -15.41 -12.78 -14.82
C LEU A 81 -15.82 -14.17 -15.34
N THR A 82 -15.40 -15.24 -14.66
CA THR A 82 -15.61 -16.62 -15.12
C THR A 82 -16.53 -17.40 -14.19
N LEU A 83 -16.15 -17.49 -12.93
CA LEU A 83 -16.88 -18.26 -11.91
C LEU A 83 -18.22 -17.61 -11.60
N LEU A 84 -18.26 -16.28 -11.46
CA LEU A 84 -19.48 -15.59 -11.06
C LEU A 84 -20.60 -15.65 -12.12
N PRO A 85 -20.35 -15.40 -13.42
CA PRO A 85 -21.38 -15.61 -14.45
C PRO A 85 -21.86 -17.06 -14.53
N ALA A 86 -20.96 -18.04 -14.34
CA ALA A 86 -21.33 -19.45 -14.31
C ALA A 86 -22.26 -19.76 -13.13
N VAL A 87 -21.96 -19.24 -11.94
CA VAL A 87 -22.82 -19.38 -10.75
C VAL A 87 -24.16 -18.66 -10.96
N LEU A 88 -24.17 -17.47 -11.56
CA LEU A 88 -25.41 -16.75 -11.86
C LEU A 88 -26.30 -17.51 -12.85
N ARG A 89 -25.72 -18.16 -13.86
CA ARG A 89 -26.45 -19.03 -14.79
C ARG A 89 -27.07 -20.22 -14.09
N LEU A 90 -26.33 -20.88 -13.18
CA LEU A 90 -26.84 -22.01 -12.38
C LEU A 90 -27.95 -21.59 -11.42
N LEU A 91 -27.82 -20.41 -10.82
CA LEU A 91 -28.75 -19.93 -9.80
C LEU A 91 -30.01 -19.30 -10.42
N GLY A 92 -29.90 -18.71 -11.61
CA GLY A 92 -31.01 -18.10 -12.37
C GLY A 92 -31.83 -17.17 -11.50
N ASP A 93 -33.13 -17.48 -11.35
CA ASP A 93 -34.07 -16.68 -10.56
C ASP A 93 -33.98 -16.85 -9.05
N ARG A 94 -33.26 -17.87 -8.59
CA ARG A 94 -33.10 -18.12 -7.15
C ARG A 94 -32.24 -17.07 -6.46
N VAL A 95 -31.54 -16.22 -7.22
CA VAL A 95 -30.79 -15.06 -6.67
C VAL A 95 -31.70 -14.14 -5.84
N ASN A 96 -32.98 -14.03 -6.20
CA ASN A 96 -33.96 -13.17 -5.52
C ASN A 96 -35.04 -13.96 -4.75
N SER A 97 -34.87 -15.26 -4.54
CA SER A 97 -35.89 -16.10 -3.89
C SER A 97 -36.07 -15.76 -2.41
N VAL A 98 -34.99 -15.36 -1.71
CA VAL A 98 -35.02 -14.98 -0.30
C VAL A 98 -35.21 -13.46 -0.20
N ARG A 99 -36.46 -13.00 -0.20
CA ARG A 99 -36.77 -11.58 0.03
C ARG A 99 -37.00 -11.33 1.52
N ILE A 100 -36.02 -10.72 2.18
CA ILE A 100 -36.17 -10.24 3.56
C ILE A 100 -37.02 -8.97 3.53
N ARG A 101 -38.30 -9.07 3.93
CA ARG A 101 -39.22 -7.94 4.06
C ARG A 101 -38.89 -7.19 5.36
N ILE A 102 -38.02 -6.18 5.28
CA ILE A 102 -37.74 -5.30 6.42
C ILE A 102 -38.93 -4.33 6.62
N PRO A 103 -39.66 -4.38 7.75
CA PRO A 103 -40.75 -3.44 8.03
C PRO A 103 -40.21 -2.00 8.06
N GLY A 104 -40.91 -1.06 7.41
CA GLY A 104 -40.56 0.37 7.43
C GLY A 104 -39.59 0.83 6.32
N ARG A 105 -38.98 -0.07 5.54
CA ARG A 105 -38.12 0.33 4.41
C ARG A 105 -38.96 0.60 3.17
N LYS A 106 -39.23 1.88 2.87
CA LYS A 106 -39.88 2.28 1.61
C LYS A 106 -39.01 1.80 0.43
N PRO A 107 -39.58 1.14 -0.58
CA PRO A 107 -38.83 0.74 -1.77
C PRO A 107 -38.24 2.00 -2.40
N LYS A 108 -36.91 2.03 -2.52
CA LYS A 108 -36.18 3.15 -3.12
C LYS A 108 -36.52 3.12 -4.61
N ALA A 109 -37.36 4.06 -5.08
CA ALA A 109 -37.60 4.21 -6.51
C ALA A 109 -36.25 4.45 -7.20
N THR A 110 -36.02 3.72 -8.29
CA THR A 110 -34.81 3.72 -9.13
C THR A 110 -34.67 5.01 -9.98
N GLY A 111 -34.92 6.17 -9.37
CA GLY A 111 -34.86 7.49 -10.00
C GLY A 111 -34.85 8.58 -8.94
N GLY A 112 -33.65 9.02 -8.55
CA GLY A 112 -33.38 9.82 -7.36
C GLY A 112 -33.74 11.30 -7.45
N ALA A 113 -35.01 11.66 -7.69
CA ALA A 113 -35.48 13.01 -7.43
C ALA A 113 -35.96 13.12 -5.97
N GLY A 114 -35.20 13.80 -5.10
CA GLY A 114 -35.65 14.21 -3.76
C GLY A 114 -35.10 13.47 -2.54
N GLY A 115 -34.13 12.55 -2.69
CA GLY A 115 -33.50 11.86 -1.56
C GLY A 115 -32.42 12.69 -0.82
N PHE A 116 -31.96 12.20 0.33
CA PHE A 116 -30.81 12.76 1.07
C PHE A 116 -29.59 13.00 0.15
N TRP A 117 -29.25 11.99 -0.68
CA TRP A 117 -28.14 12.07 -1.63
C TRP A 117 -28.31 13.15 -2.70
N ASP A 118 -29.53 13.34 -3.21
CA ASP A 118 -29.82 14.40 -4.20
C ASP A 118 -29.68 15.79 -3.57
N ARG A 119 -30.14 15.97 -2.33
CA ARG A 119 -29.94 17.23 -1.58
C ARG A 119 -28.46 17.52 -1.33
N THR A 120 -27.69 16.51 -0.93
CA THR A 120 -26.25 16.64 -0.70
C THR A 120 -25.52 16.98 -1.99
N VAL A 121 -25.79 16.28 -3.10
CA VAL A 121 -25.20 16.56 -4.41
C VAL A 121 -25.55 17.97 -4.88
N ARG A 122 -26.82 18.39 -4.77
CA ARG A 122 -27.23 19.76 -5.10
C ARG A 122 -26.53 20.82 -4.24
N GLY A 123 -26.31 20.54 -2.96
CA GLY A 123 -25.54 21.42 -2.07
C GLY A 123 -24.08 21.58 -2.50
N VAL A 124 -23.42 20.46 -2.84
CA VAL A 124 -22.03 20.47 -3.33
C VAL A 124 -21.92 21.22 -4.66
N MET A 125 -22.86 20.98 -5.59
CA MET A 125 -22.88 21.62 -6.91
C MET A 125 -23.25 23.11 -6.86
N ALA A 126 -24.03 23.55 -5.87
CA ALA A 126 -24.39 24.96 -5.71
C ALA A 126 -23.18 25.83 -5.30
N ARG A 127 -22.19 25.26 -4.61
CA ARG A 127 -20.98 25.96 -4.13
C ARG A 127 -19.74 25.04 -4.23
N PRO A 128 -19.23 24.78 -5.45
CA PRO A 128 -18.14 23.82 -5.65
C PRO A 128 -16.85 24.24 -4.94
N TRP A 129 -16.48 25.52 -4.97
CA TRP A 129 -15.26 26.03 -4.33
C TRP A 129 -15.25 25.87 -2.81
N VAL A 130 -16.39 26.08 -2.15
CA VAL A 130 -16.50 25.86 -0.70
C VAL A 130 -16.25 24.39 -0.37
N SER A 131 -16.81 23.48 -1.16
CA SER A 131 -16.64 22.02 -0.98
C SER A 131 -15.18 21.59 -1.21
N VAL A 132 -14.53 22.14 -2.23
CA VAL A 132 -13.11 21.90 -2.52
C VAL A 132 -12.24 22.37 -1.37
N ILE A 133 -12.38 23.64 -0.94
CA ILE A 133 -11.58 24.21 0.15
C ILE A 133 -11.80 23.43 1.44
N ALA A 134 -13.05 23.10 1.77
CA ALA A 134 -13.36 22.34 2.98
C ALA A 134 -12.70 20.94 2.95
N THR A 135 -12.76 20.24 1.83
CA THR A 135 -12.20 18.88 1.70
C THR A 135 -10.68 18.90 1.69
N VAL A 136 -10.07 19.81 0.92
CA VAL A 136 -8.61 19.96 0.87
C VAL A 136 -8.07 20.41 2.22
N GLY A 137 -8.73 21.36 2.88
CA GLY A 137 -8.35 21.82 4.22
C GLY A 137 -8.44 20.70 5.26
N LEU A 138 -9.52 19.91 5.23
CA LEU A 138 -9.69 18.76 6.12
C LEU A 138 -8.63 17.68 5.89
N LEU A 139 -8.39 17.30 4.63
CA LEU A 139 -7.36 16.31 4.29
C LEU A 139 -5.95 16.81 4.62
N GLY A 140 -5.67 18.09 4.39
CA GLY A 140 -4.40 18.72 4.76
C GLY A 140 -4.18 18.72 6.27
N ALA A 141 -5.20 19.07 7.05
CA ALA A 141 -5.14 19.00 8.52
C ALA A 141 -4.93 17.56 9.01
N ALA A 142 -5.61 16.59 8.42
CA ALA A 142 -5.44 15.17 8.75
C ALA A 142 -4.05 14.61 8.36
N ALA A 143 -3.34 15.25 7.43
CA ALA A 143 -1.98 14.88 7.04
C ALA A 143 -0.90 15.47 7.96
N LEU A 144 -1.21 16.44 8.82
CA LEU A 144 -0.23 17.07 9.73
C LEU A 144 0.55 16.07 10.60
N PRO A 145 -0.06 15.01 11.19
CA PRO A 145 0.68 14.03 12.00
C PRO A 145 1.75 13.27 11.22
N TYR A 146 1.65 13.17 9.89
CA TYR A 146 2.69 12.52 9.08
C TYR A 146 3.99 13.31 9.05
N ALA A 147 3.94 14.63 9.23
CA ALA A 147 5.14 15.47 9.25
C ALA A 147 6.01 15.24 10.49
N THR A 148 5.45 14.63 11.54
CA THR A 148 6.15 14.35 12.81
C THR A 148 6.54 12.87 12.95
N VAL A 149 6.46 12.07 11.90
CA VAL A 149 6.80 10.65 11.95
C VAL A 149 8.32 10.46 11.96
N GLU A 150 8.84 9.89 13.04
CA GLU A 150 10.22 9.43 13.12
C GLU A 150 10.33 8.01 12.54
N LEU A 151 11.18 7.84 11.53
CA LEU A 151 11.43 6.55 10.89
C LEU A 151 12.48 5.78 11.70
N GLY A 152 12.06 4.70 12.36
CA GLY A 152 12.92 3.83 13.16
C GLY A 152 13.08 2.43 12.57
N TRP A 153 14.00 1.65 13.14
CA TRP A 153 14.14 0.22 12.85
C TRP A 153 13.09 -0.58 13.65
N SER A 154 12.47 -1.56 13.01
CA SER A 154 11.55 -2.49 13.68
C SER A 154 12.34 -3.45 14.57
N GLY A 155 12.45 -3.12 15.86
CA GLY A 155 13.12 -3.93 16.88
C GLY A 155 12.14 -4.52 17.89
N VAL A 156 12.68 -4.91 19.06
CA VAL A 156 11.91 -5.48 20.18
C VAL A 156 10.86 -4.50 20.72
N SER A 157 11.00 -3.20 20.46
CA SER A 157 10.03 -2.15 20.75
C SER A 157 8.69 -2.28 19.98
N THR A 158 8.62 -3.10 18.94
CA THR A 158 7.37 -3.39 18.21
C THR A 158 6.53 -4.49 18.88
N LEU A 159 7.10 -5.22 19.84
CA LEU A 159 6.41 -6.27 20.58
C LEU A 159 5.61 -5.68 21.75
N PRO A 160 4.46 -6.26 22.11
CA PRO A 160 3.71 -5.82 23.28
C PRO A 160 4.56 -5.90 24.57
N ALA A 161 4.45 -4.89 25.44
CA ALA A 161 5.26 -4.73 26.65
C ALA A 161 5.08 -5.88 27.67
N GLU A 162 3.98 -6.62 27.55
CA GLU A 162 3.66 -7.79 28.34
C GLU A 162 4.42 -9.06 27.93
N THR A 163 5.08 -9.10 26.77
CA THR A 163 5.81 -10.28 26.31
C THR A 163 7.14 -10.46 27.06
N GLU A 164 7.47 -11.69 27.45
CA GLU A 164 8.75 -12.02 28.10
C GLU A 164 9.96 -11.60 27.25
N ALA A 165 9.84 -11.69 25.92
CA ALA A 165 10.87 -11.24 24.98
C ALA A 165 11.15 -9.73 25.07
N HIS A 166 10.13 -8.90 25.25
CA HIS A 166 10.31 -7.45 25.44
C HIS A 166 10.99 -7.17 26.79
N ARG A 167 10.54 -7.80 27.86
CA ARG A 167 11.13 -7.61 29.21
C ARG A 167 12.59 -8.08 29.29
N ALA A 168 12.92 -9.23 28.70
CA ALA A 168 14.28 -9.74 28.68
C ALA A 168 15.23 -8.80 27.92
N PHE A 169 14.77 -8.23 26.80
CA PHE A 169 15.54 -7.23 26.05
C PHE A 169 15.73 -5.94 26.84
N GLU A 170 14.70 -5.46 27.54
CA GLU A 170 14.76 -4.24 28.35
C GLU A 170 15.69 -4.41 29.58
N ILE A 171 15.79 -5.62 30.14
CA ILE A 171 16.77 -5.94 31.19
C ILE A 171 18.18 -5.99 30.59
N LEU A 172 18.35 -6.63 29.43
CA LEU A 172 19.62 -6.72 28.73
C LEU A 172 20.17 -5.33 28.35
N ASP A 173 19.32 -4.44 27.83
CA ASP A 173 19.67 -3.06 27.46
C ASP A 173 19.99 -2.18 28.68
N ARG A 174 19.31 -2.42 29.82
CA ARG A 174 19.60 -1.71 31.08
C ARG A 174 20.88 -2.18 31.76
N GLU A 175 21.14 -3.48 31.79
CA GLU A 175 22.26 -4.07 32.54
C GLU A 175 23.56 -4.13 31.72
N PHE A 176 23.49 -4.13 30.38
CA PHE A 176 24.65 -4.14 29.51
C PHE A 176 24.74 -2.83 28.69
N SER A 177 25.90 -2.17 28.71
CA SER A 177 26.11 -0.90 28.02
C SER A 177 25.80 -0.97 26.52
N ALA A 178 25.09 0.03 25.97
CA ALA A 178 24.64 0.12 24.57
C ALA A 178 25.71 -0.16 23.48
N GLY A 179 27.00 0.00 23.80
CA GLY A 179 28.12 -0.30 22.89
C GLY A 179 28.38 -1.79 22.64
N LEU A 180 27.93 -2.71 23.53
CA LEU A 180 28.07 -4.16 23.34
C LEU A 180 26.95 -4.76 22.48
N ALA A 181 25.74 -4.18 22.55
CA ALA A 181 24.57 -4.70 21.84
C ALA A 181 24.57 -4.34 20.34
N SER A 182 25.16 -3.21 19.95
CA SER A 182 25.23 -2.76 18.55
C SER A 182 26.56 -2.04 18.24
N PRO A 183 27.69 -2.77 18.14
CA PRO A 183 28.99 -2.16 17.88
C PRO A 183 29.07 -1.65 16.44
N ALA A 184 29.53 -0.41 16.28
CA ALA A 184 29.88 0.13 14.96
C ALA A 184 31.13 -0.59 14.43
N ARG A 185 30.94 -1.50 13.47
CA ARG A 185 32.04 -2.25 12.86
C ARG A 185 32.70 -1.41 11.77
N ILE A 186 33.99 -1.13 11.94
CA ILE A 186 34.81 -0.48 10.91
C ILE A 186 35.42 -1.59 10.04
N VAL A 187 35.04 -1.63 8.76
CA VAL A 187 35.61 -2.56 7.77
C VAL A 187 36.53 -1.77 6.85
N ILE A 188 37.80 -2.16 6.78
CA ILE A 188 38.78 -1.57 5.87
C ILE A 188 38.89 -2.51 4.67
N ASP A 189 38.36 -2.06 3.53
CA ASP A 189 38.55 -2.75 2.26
C ASP A 189 39.84 -2.21 1.62
N ALA A 190 40.94 -2.96 1.76
CA ALA A 190 42.23 -2.64 1.17
C ALA A 190 42.52 -3.66 0.06
N PRO A 191 42.94 -3.23 -1.14
CA PRO A 191 43.43 -4.16 -2.16
C PRO A 191 44.68 -4.84 -1.62
N ASP A 192 44.54 -6.12 -1.27
CA ASP A 192 45.62 -6.94 -0.73
C ASP A 192 46.64 -7.27 -1.83
N ALA A 193 47.92 -7.27 -1.47
CA ALA A 193 48.99 -7.70 -2.38
C ALA A 193 48.90 -9.20 -2.72
N ASP A 194 48.10 -9.98 -1.97
CA ASP A 194 47.90 -11.44 -2.16
C ASP A 194 46.42 -11.91 -2.17
N GLY A 195 45.45 -10.99 -2.31
CA GLY A 195 44.05 -11.31 -2.65
C GLY A 195 43.22 -12.07 -1.59
N ARG A 196 43.57 -12.03 -0.29
CA ARG A 196 42.77 -12.66 0.77
C ARG A 196 42.16 -11.62 1.71
N PRO A 197 40.83 -11.65 1.98
CA PRO A 197 40.23 -10.75 2.96
C PRO A 197 40.77 -11.06 4.37
N VAL A 198 41.63 -10.21 4.92
CA VAL A 198 42.06 -10.30 6.31
C VAL A 198 41.02 -9.60 7.19
N VAL A 199 40.14 -10.38 7.83
CA VAL A 199 39.27 -9.88 8.90
C VAL A 199 40.13 -9.76 10.15
N VAL A 200 40.63 -8.55 10.45
CA VAL A 200 41.31 -8.26 11.71
C VAL A 200 40.22 -8.02 12.78
N PRO A 201 40.13 -8.84 13.85
CA PRO A 201 39.27 -8.54 14.99
C PRO A 201 39.92 -7.37 15.75
N GLY A 202 39.47 -6.15 15.46
CA GLY A 202 39.89 -4.97 16.20
C GLY A 202 38.99 -4.77 17.41
N ASP A 203 39.43 -5.19 18.59
CA ASP A 203 38.91 -4.66 19.86
C ASP A 203 39.36 -3.20 19.99
N VAL A 204 38.62 -2.30 19.36
CA VAL A 204 38.92 -0.86 19.38
C VAL A 204 38.25 -0.24 20.60
N HIS A 205 38.85 -0.47 21.78
CA HIS A 205 38.85 0.56 22.82
C HIS A 205 39.73 1.70 22.32
N ARG A 206 39.13 2.75 21.71
CA ARG A 206 39.88 3.98 21.37
C ARG A 206 39.59 5.10 22.35
N THR A 207 40.49 5.22 23.32
CA THR A 207 41.08 6.51 23.67
C THR A 207 41.61 7.16 22.38
N GLY A 208 41.11 8.35 22.06
CA GLY A 208 41.86 9.31 21.26
C GLY A 208 41.67 9.29 19.73
N ARG A 209 41.10 10.41 19.28
CA ARG A 209 41.35 11.15 18.02
C ARG A 209 40.90 10.56 16.67
N GLY A 210 40.14 11.41 15.98
CA GLY A 210 40.13 11.53 14.51
C GLY A 210 39.19 10.55 13.84
N HIS A 211 37.92 10.88 13.61
CA HIS A 211 37.46 11.61 12.41
C HIS A 211 37.86 10.84 11.14
N ASP A 212 36.99 9.99 10.57
CA ASP A 212 35.91 10.34 9.63
C ASP A 212 36.25 9.52 8.34
N ARG A 213 35.38 8.75 7.70
CA ARG A 213 34.32 9.31 6.87
C ARG A 213 33.41 8.25 6.25
N ASP A 214 32.11 8.56 6.23
CA ASP A 214 31.32 8.55 4.99
C ASP A 214 32.20 9.02 3.82
N VAL A 215 32.66 8.11 2.95
CA VAL A 215 33.49 8.48 1.80
C VAL A 215 32.61 9.17 0.76
N ALA A 216 32.33 10.46 1.00
CA ALA A 216 31.95 11.39 -0.02
C ALA A 216 33.09 11.45 -1.06
N ARG A 217 32.79 11.05 -2.31
CA ARG A 217 33.70 11.18 -3.44
C ARG A 217 34.06 12.65 -3.64
N CYS A 218 35.31 13.03 -3.41
CA CYS A 218 35.83 14.37 -3.73
C CYS A 218 36.29 14.40 -5.21
N PRO A 219 35.85 15.38 -6.03
CA PRO A 219 36.26 15.44 -7.42
C PRO A 219 37.72 15.91 -7.55
N ARG A 220 38.53 15.14 -8.26
CA ARG A 220 39.89 15.50 -8.70
C ARG A 220 39.88 16.83 -9.47
N ARG A 221 40.57 17.85 -8.97
CA ARG A 221 41.09 18.96 -9.80
C ARG A 221 42.61 18.94 -9.77
N LEU A 222 43.19 18.73 -10.95
CA LEU A 222 44.60 18.84 -11.26
C LEU A 222 45.10 20.28 -11.06
N GLY A 223 46.35 20.41 -10.63
CA GLY A 223 47.07 21.68 -10.59
C GLY A 223 47.79 22.03 -11.89
N THR A 224 48.10 23.33 -12.02
CA THR A 224 49.16 24.00 -12.81
C THR A 224 49.09 25.48 -12.40
N GLY A 225 50.10 26.30 -12.13
CA GLY A 225 51.56 26.22 -11.93
C GLY A 225 51.94 27.41 -11.01
N LEU A 226 52.95 27.30 -10.15
CA LEU A 226 54.33 27.79 -10.36
C LEU A 226 54.49 29.24 -10.87
N SER A 227 55.38 29.97 -10.17
CA SER A 227 55.98 31.29 -10.44
C SER A 227 55.10 32.51 -10.12
N GLU A 228 55.54 33.61 -9.49
CA GLU A 228 56.89 34.18 -9.36
C GLU A 228 56.87 35.40 -8.41
N ARG A 229 57.95 35.61 -7.64
CA ARG A 229 58.56 36.89 -7.13
C ARG A 229 57.75 37.79 -6.16
N ALA A 230 58.29 38.13 -4.98
CA ALA A 230 59.25 39.23 -4.72
C ALA A 230 58.70 40.57 -5.25
N ASP A 231 58.33 41.54 -4.44
CA ASP A 231 59.00 42.13 -3.26
C ASP A 231 58.03 42.54 -2.15
#